data_AF-A0A833WB26-F1
#
_entry.id   AF-A0A833WB26-F1
#
_cell.length_a   1.000
_cell.length_b   1.000
_cell.length_c   1.000
_cell.angle_alpha   90.00
_cell.angle_beta   90.00
_cell.angle_gamma   90.00
#
_symmetry.space_group_name_H-M   'P 1'
#
loop_
_entity.id
_entity.type
_entity.pdbx_description
1 polymer ?
#
loop_
_entity_poly.entity_id
_entity_poly.type
_entity_poly.pdbx_seq_one_letter_code
_entity_poly.pdbx_strand_id
1 'polypeptide(L)'
;MNYSVNKNLWYTTKKILKSLMNDRKTENNRADESDQFDPLLIVMEIFLPLCTLGVLIVVKVLPPNPNYPAMTTQRQEGGIFETFNGYKNNTIAVVPNSTETLTFLNSMNTLWLSMWDYPGKLPLNFMVFDTKDDLQAAYWRDPYSVPLAVIFEDSKPISQHLLYEIRTNPSYTNPPSPTELYSAPVTCRKDTSHWLGGVLSIETGGSCPVNNYLHSGFLALQMIVDITKIRLDTGNTDLTVPDIKLEMFPKEAFTADWMLAFRVVIPLFMVLALSQFVTYLLILIVGEKEKKIKEGMKIMGLKDSIFWWVIVVHYLQRFCLITLCCWSNTTVYITNVSTHTLFTNIPFGSAL
;
A
#
# COMPACT_ATOMS: atom_id res chain seq x y z
N MET A 1 40.80 -75.43 9.68
CA MET A 1 40.36 -76.44 10.67
C MET A 1 39.12 -75.90 11.36
N ASN A 2 38.04 -76.68 11.32
CA ASN A 2 36.78 -76.56 12.07
C ASN A 2 35.84 -75.36 11.86
N TYR A 3 34.86 -75.63 11.00
CA TYR A 3 33.47 -75.24 11.16
C TYR A 3 32.99 -75.43 12.61
N SER A 4 32.53 -74.34 13.22
CA SER A 4 31.47 -74.40 14.24
C SER A 4 30.50 -73.26 13.94
N VAL A 5 29.64 -73.50 12.94
CA VAL A 5 28.53 -72.62 12.60
C VAL A 5 27.51 -72.71 13.71
N ASN A 6 27.26 -71.57 14.32
CA ASN A 6 26.40 -71.33 15.46
C ASN A 6 24.94 -71.73 15.14
N LYS A 7 24.49 -72.90 15.62
CA LYS A 7 23.10 -73.38 15.50
C LYS A 7 22.06 -72.37 16.04
N ASN A 8 22.46 -71.48 16.94
CA ASN A 8 21.57 -70.45 17.48
C ASN A 8 21.27 -69.35 16.47
N LEU A 9 22.16 -69.07 15.51
CA LEU A 9 21.93 -68.02 14.52
C LEU A 9 20.85 -68.44 13.52
N TRP A 10 20.84 -69.70 13.08
CA TRP A 10 19.85 -70.25 12.15
C TRP A 10 18.44 -70.34 12.75
N TYR A 11 18.34 -70.73 14.04
CA TYR A 11 17.06 -70.75 14.76
C TYR A 11 16.49 -69.34 14.97
N THR A 12 17.35 -68.35 15.20
CA THR A 12 16.93 -66.95 15.40
C THR A 12 16.47 -66.32 14.08
N THR A 13 17.17 -66.56 12.96
CA THR A 13 16.74 -66.10 11.63
C THR A 13 15.45 -66.76 11.15
N LYS A 14 15.22 -68.04 11.48
CA LYS A 14 13.99 -68.75 11.10
C LYS A 14 12.77 -68.26 11.90
N LYS A 15 12.95 -67.81 13.14
CA LYS A 15 11.90 -67.23 14.00
C LYS A 15 11.52 -65.82 13.54
N ILE A 16 12.49 -65.00 13.16
CA ILE A 16 12.28 -63.64 12.62
C ILE A 16 11.59 -63.71 11.24
N LEU A 17 12.04 -64.60 10.35
CA LEU A 17 11.41 -64.77 9.03
C LEU A 17 9.96 -65.29 9.12
N LYS A 18 9.67 -66.17 10.09
CA LYS A 18 8.30 -66.65 10.34
C LYS A 18 7.40 -65.56 10.95
N SER A 19 7.96 -64.64 11.74
CA SER A 19 7.24 -63.45 12.24
C SER A 19 6.92 -62.48 11.08
N LEU A 20 7.92 -62.15 10.25
CA LEU A 20 7.75 -61.24 9.12
C LEU A 20 6.81 -61.78 8.03
N MET A 21 6.74 -63.11 7.85
CA MET A 21 5.75 -63.72 6.94
C MET A 21 4.34 -63.76 7.54
N ASN A 22 4.20 -63.79 8.87
CA ASN A 22 2.91 -63.75 9.54
C ASN A 22 2.36 -62.32 9.62
N ASP A 23 3.24 -61.32 9.79
CA ASP A 23 2.93 -59.89 9.68
C ASP A 23 2.49 -59.52 8.27
N ARG A 24 3.17 -60.02 7.22
CA ARG A 24 2.74 -59.81 5.82
C ARG A 24 1.40 -60.48 5.49
N LYS A 25 1.08 -61.61 6.14
CA LYS A 25 -0.20 -62.32 5.97
C LYS A 25 -1.34 -61.64 6.73
N THR A 26 -1.05 -60.97 7.85
CA THR A 26 -2.03 -60.12 8.56
C THR A 26 -2.18 -58.75 7.92
N GLU A 27 -1.17 -58.24 7.20
CA GLU A 27 -1.27 -57.02 6.39
C GLU A 27 -2.09 -57.26 5.11
N ASN A 28 -1.93 -58.40 4.43
CA ASN A 28 -2.82 -58.77 3.31
C ASN A 28 -4.26 -59.08 3.74
N ASN A 29 -4.47 -59.61 4.94
CA ASN A 29 -5.82 -59.81 5.49
C ASN A 29 -6.41 -58.53 6.11
N ARG A 30 -5.59 -57.51 6.42
CA ARG A 30 -6.05 -56.15 6.75
C ARG A 30 -6.23 -55.26 5.52
N ALA A 31 -5.59 -55.57 4.40
CA ALA A 31 -5.80 -54.85 3.15
C ALA A 31 -7.19 -55.10 2.53
N ASP A 32 -7.88 -56.18 2.95
CA ASP A 32 -9.30 -56.42 2.65
C ASP A 32 -10.24 -55.73 3.67
N GLU A 33 -9.68 -55.22 4.78
CA GLU A 33 -10.36 -54.45 5.84
C GLU A 33 -9.68 -53.08 6.01
N SER A 34 -9.23 -52.49 4.90
CA SER A 34 -8.75 -51.12 4.84
C SER A 34 -9.11 -50.46 3.51
N ASP A 35 -10.33 -50.73 3.03
CA ASP A 35 -11.18 -49.67 2.45
C ASP A 35 -11.64 -48.71 3.58
N GLN A 36 -10.70 -48.34 4.46
CA GLN A 36 -10.88 -47.23 5.37
C GLN A 36 -10.77 -45.99 4.48
N PHE A 37 -11.93 -45.55 4.03
CA PHE A 37 -12.24 -44.20 3.63
C PHE A 37 -11.50 -43.25 4.57
N ASP A 38 -10.28 -42.80 4.23
CA ASP A 38 -9.48 -41.93 5.07
C ASP A 38 -10.11 -40.54 5.03
N PRO A 39 -10.88 -40.14 6.06
CA PRO A 39 -11.60 -38.87 6.03
C PRO A 39 -10.61 -37.69 5.92
N LEU A 40 -9.38 -37.87 6.39
CA LEU A 40 -8.32 -36.88 6.36
C LEU A 40 -7.81 -36.60 4.93
N LEU A 41 -7.76 -37.62 4.07
CA LEU A 41 -7.35 -37.45 2.67
C LEU A 41 -8.40 -36.66 1.89
N ILE A 42 -9.69 -36.97 2.11
CA ILE A 42 -10.83 -36.28 1.49
C ILE A 42 -10.93 -34.83 1.99
N VAL A 43 -10.67 -34.61 3.29
CA VAL A 43 -10.60 -33.26 3.86
C VAL A 43 -9.46 -32.47 3.21
N MET A 44 -8.27 -33.05 3.02
CA MET A 44 -7.17 -32.37 2.32
C MET A 44 -7.45 -32.14 0.83
N GLU A 45 -8.11 -33.09 0.16
CA GLU A 45 -8.51 -33.02 -1.25
C GLU A 45 -9.50 -31.87 -1.52
N ILE A 46 -10.41 -31.60 -0.58
CA ILE A 46 -11.39 -30.51 -0.69
C ILE A 46 -10.82 -29.19 -0.18
N PHE A 47 -10.14 -29.19 0.96
CA PHE A 47 -9.72 -27.98 1.65
C PHE A 47 -8.57 -27.26 0.91
N LEU A 48 -7.63 -28.00 0.33
CA LEU A 48 -6.47 -27.42 -0.35
C LEU A 48 -6.85 -26.58 -1.60
N PRO A 49 -7.67 -27.07 -2.55
CA PRO A 49 -8.13 -26.24 -3.66
C PRO A 49 -8.99 -25.06 -3.20
N LEU A 50 -9.83 -25.24 -2.18
CA LEU A 50 -10.61 -24.15 -1.57
C LEU A 50 -9.72 -23.04 -0.98
N CYS A 51 -8.62 -23.41 -0.32
CA CYS A 51 -7.64 -22.45 0.18
C CYS A 51 -6.94 -21.69 -0.96
N THR A 52 -6.51 -22.39 -2.03
CA THR A 52 -5.85 -21.71 -3.17
C THR A 52 -6.80 -20.77 -3.93
N LEU A 53 -8.07 -21.14 -4.07
CA LEU A 53 -9.10 -20.30 -4.68
C LEU A 53 -9.48 -19.13 -3.77
N GLY A 54 -9.54 -19.35 -2.45
CA GLY A 54 -9.72 -18.28 -1.47
C GLY A 54 -8.59 -17.25 -1.54
N VAL A 55 -7.34 -17.70 -1.65
CA VAL A 55 -6.18 -16.83 -1.87
C VAL A 55 -6.30 -16.06 -3.18
N LEU A 56 -6.75 -16.67 -4.28
CA LEU A 56 -6.99 -15.99 -5.55
C LEU A 56 -8.07 -14.90 -5.46
N ILE A 57 -9.16 -15.16 -4.74
CA ILE A 57 -10.23 -14.17 -4.51
C ILE A 57 -9.68 -12.98 -3.72
N VAL A 58 -8.93 -13.26 -2.65
CA VAL A 58 -8.28 -12.23 -1.82
C VAL A 58 -7.29 -11.42 -2.67
N VAL A 59 -6.43 -12.06 -3.45
CA VAL A 59 -5.47 -11.40 -4.36
C VAL A 59 -6.17 -10.52 -5.40
N LYS A 60 -7.39 -10.86 -5.83
CA LYS A 60 -8.17 -10.07 -6.79
C LYS A 60 -8.91 -8.89 -6.17
N VAL A 61 -9.37 -9.02 -4.93
CA VAL A 61 -10.21 -8.01 -4.25
C VAL A 61 -9.38 -6.99 -3.47
N LEU A 62 -8.17 -7.37 -3.05
CA LEU A 62 -7.27 -6.50 -2.30
C LEU A 62 -6.78 -5.25 -3.04
N PRO A 63 -6.45 -5.28 -4.34
CA PRO A 63 -5.94 -4.10 -5.01
C PRO A 63 -7.03 -3.01 -5.16
N PRO A 64 -6.69 -1.73 -4.94
CA PRO A 64 -7.64 -0.62 -5.13
C PRO A 64 -8.11 -0.54 -6.60
N ASN A 65 -9.14 0.24 -6.92
CA ASN A 65 -9.51 0.40 -8.34
C ASN A 65 -8.37 1.11 -9.13
N PRO A 66 -7.86 0.53 -10.23
CA PRO A 66 -6.80 1.16 -11.03
C PRO A 66 -7.29 2.33 -11.88
N ASN A 67 -8.60 2.46 -12.08
CA ASN A 67 -9.19 3.46 -12.95
C ASN A 67 -9.58 4.71 -12.15
N TYR A 68 -8.85 5.80 -12.38
CA TYR A 68 -9.13 7.10 -11.78
C TYR A 68 -9.89 7.97 -12.79
N PRO A 69 -11.07 8.50 -12.42
CA PRO A 69 -11.84 9.37 -13.31
C PRO A 69 -11.10 10.69 -13.59
N ALA A 70 -11.46 11.34 -14.69
CA ALA A 70 -10.98 12.67 -15.01
C ALA A 70 -11.42 13.69 -13.94
N MET A 71 -10.53 14.61 -13.61
CA MET A 71 -10.80 15.74 -12.73
C MET A 71 -11.07 16.96 -13.59
N THR A 72 -12.36 17.29 -13.75
CA THR A 72 -12.81 18.40 -14.60
C THR A 72 -12.95 19.72 -13.83
N THR A 73 -13.09 19.66 -12.51
CA THR A 73 -13.21 20.84 -11.66
C THR A 73 -11.84 21.28 -11.18
N GLN A 74 -11.53 22.57 -11.34
CA GLN A 74 -10.40 23.17 -10.65
C GLN A 74 -10.65 23.13 -9.15
N ARG A 75 -9.62 22.78 -8.38
CA ARG A 75 -9.70 22.65 -6.93
C ARG A 75 -8.86 23.76 -6.30
N GLN A 76 -9.55 24.65 -5.58
CA GLN A 76 -8.90 25.65 -4.73
C GLN A 76 -8.43 24.96 -3.45
N GLU A 77 -7.14 25.03 -3.18
CA GLU A 77 -6.52 24.39 -2.01
C GLU A 77 -6.48 25.32 -0.79
N GLY A 78 -6.53 26.64 -1.01
CA GLY A 78 -6.57 27.64 0.05
C GLY A 78 -5.89 28.96 -0.33
N GLY A 79 -5.93 29.90 0.61
CA GLY A 79 -5.18 31.16 0.52
C GLY A 79 -3.74 30.95 0.99
N ILE A 80 -2.77 31.53 0.28
CA ILE A 80 -1.35 31.22 0.55
C ILE A 80 -0.93 31.67 1.95
N PHE A 81 -1.49 32.78 2.44
CA PHE A 81 -1.13 33.36 3.73
C PHE A 81 -1.85 32.73 4.94
N GLU A 82 -2.73 31.73 4.74
CA GLU A 82 -3.51 31.11 5.81
C GLU A 82 -2.62 30.49 6.90
N THR A 83 -1.48 29.93 6.52
CA THR A 83 -0.51 29.30 7.43
C THR A 83 0.02 30.25 8.51
N PHE A 84 0.19 31.54 8.19
CA PHE A 84 0.67 32.57 9.12
C PHE A 84 -0.45 33.38 9.78
N ASN A 85 -1.69 33.26 9.28
CA ASN A 85 -2.84 34.01 9.77
C ASN A 85 -3.49 33.38 11.04
N GLY A 86 -3.14 32.13 11.37
CA GLY A 86 -3.73 31.41 12.51
C GLY A 86 -3.10 31.75 13.88
N TYR A 87 -3.79 31.41 14.97
CA TYR A 87 -3.33 31.50 16.38
C TYR A 87 -2.09 30.66 16.73
N LYS A 88 -1.38 30.12 15.73
CA LYS A 88 -0.14 29.38 15.91
C LYS A 88 1.00 30.40 15.95
N ASN A 89 1.73 30.46 17.05
CA ASN A 89 2.93 31.28 17.18
C ASN A 89 4.05 30.72 16.29
N ASN A 90 3.96 30.98 14.99
CA ASN A 90 4.98 30.57 14.04
C ASN A 90 6.17 31.54 14.16
N THR A 91 7.28 31.03 14.67
CA THR A 91 8.56 31.72 14.72
C THR A 91 9.28 31.56 13.39
N ILE A 92 9.78 32.66 12.83
CA ILE A 92 10.58 32.66 11.61
C ILE A 92 12.00 33.03 12.02
N ALA A 93 12.94 32.11 11.85
CA ALA A 93 14.33 32.40 12.10
C ALA A 93 14.94 33.19 10.94
N VAL A 94 15.82 34.15 11.21
CA VAL A 94 16.42 35.03 10.19
C VAL A 94 17.92 35.17 10.41
N VAL A 95 18.70 35.09 9.34
CA VAL A 95 20.16 35.28 9.33
C VAL A 95 20.54 36.17 8.14
N PRO A 96 21.51 37.09 8.23
CA PRO A 96 22.27 37.50 9.41
C PRO A 96 21.63 38.65 10.19
N ASN A 97 22.10 38.89 11.41
CA ASN A 97 21.72 40.04 12.22
C ASN A 97 22.48 41.29 11.77
N SER A 98 21.84 42.13 10.97
CA SER A 98 22.39 43.41 10.51
C SER A 98 21.34 44.50 10.68
N THR A 99 21.78 45.76 10.69
CA THR A 99 20.84 46.88 10.78
C THR A 99 19.89 46.92 9.57
N GLU A 100 20.36 46.53 8.38
CA GLU A 100 19.53 46.46 7.17
C GLU A 100 18.56 45.27 7.17
N THR A 101 18.94 44.12 7.74
CA THR A 101 18.02 42.99 7.87
C THR A 101 16.92 43.33 8.87
N LEU A 102 17.24 43.99 9.99
CA LEU A 102 16.22 44.46 10.94
C LEU A 102 15.26 45.48 10.35
N THR A 103 15.74 46.43 9.53
CA THR A 103 14.85 47.37 8.83
C THR A 103 13.99 46.66 7.80
N PHE A 104 14.56 45.69 7.06
CA PHE A 104 13.81 44.87 6.12
C PHE A 104 12.69 44.06 6.82
N LEU A 105 12.98 43.44 7.96
CA LEU A 105 11.98 42.70 8.75
C LEU A 105 10.89 43.62 9.31
N ASN A 106 11.22 44.85 9.67
CA ASN A 106 10.22 45.83 10.07
C ASN A 106 9.31 46.19 8.88
N SER A 107 9.88 46.45 7.71
CA SER A 107 9.10 46.66 6.48
C SER A 107 8.20 45.46 6.16
N MET A 108 8.72 44.25 6.32
CA MET A 108 7.97 43.00 6.15
C MET A 108 6.78 42.91 7.11
N ASN A 109 6.98 43.26 8.38
CA ASN A 109 5.91 43.32 9.38
C ASN A 109 4.86 44.38 9.06
N THR A 110 5.27 45.57 8.62
CA THR A 110 4.30 46.61 8.22
C THR A 110 3.48 46.18 7.00
N LEU A 111 4.10 45.48 6.05
CA LEU A 111 3.41 44.91 4.90
C LEU A 111 2.40 43.86 5.37
N TRP A 112 2.81 42.89 6.19
CA TRP A 112 1.94 41.87 6.74
C TRP A 112 0.72 42.46 7.47
N LEU A 113 0.94 43.43 8.35
CA LEU A 113 -0.14 44.09 9.08
C LEU A 113 -1.08 44.87 8.16
N SER A 114 -0.59 45.38 7.02
CA SER A 114 -1.45 46.08 6.05
C SER A 114 -2.34 45.15 5.22
N MET A 115 -2.00 43.86 5.10
CA MET A 115 -2.79 42.88 4.35
C MET A 115 -4.10 42.52 5.05
N TRP A 116 -4.17 42.69 6.37
CA TRP A 116 -5.26 42.19 7.20
C TRP A 116 -6.10 43.31 7.81
N ASP A 117 -7.40 43.27 7.57
CA ASP A 117 -8.39 44.24 8.06
C ASP A 117 -9.33 43.61 9.11
N TYR A 118 -8.77 42.90 10.09
CA TYR A 118 -9.53 42.32 11.19
C TYR A 118 -8.91 42.68 12.56
N PRO A 119 -9.73 42.83 13.63
CA PRO A 119 -9.24 43.16 14.96
C PRO A 119 -8.46 41.99 15.57
N GLY A 120 -7.25 42.24 16.08
CA GLY A 120 -6.41 41.24 16.74
C GLY A 120 -5.32 40.58 15.87
N LYS A 121 -5.00 41.16 14.71
CA LYS A 121 -3.88 40.70 13.86
C LYS A 121 -2.55 40.69 14.61
N LEU A 122 -1.85 39.57 14.54
CA LEU A 122 -0.54 39.39 15.15
C LEU A 122 0.57 39.74 14.15
N PRO A 123 1.64 40.42 14.59
CA PRO A 123 2.83 40.61 13.77
C PRO A 123 3.54 39.27 13.55
N LEU A 124 4.37 39.19 12.51
CA LEU A 124 5.25 38.04 12.31
C LEU A 124 6.33 38.05 13.40
N ASN A 125 6.54 36.87 14.02
CA ASN A 125 7.52 36.71 15.07
C ASN A 125 8.86 36.28 14.46
N PHE A 126 9.88 37.13 14.56
CA PHE A 126 11.20 36.88 14.00
C PHE A 126 12.23 36.56 15.10
N MET A 127 13.01 35.49 14.89
CA MET A 127 14.17 35.15 15.71
C MET A 127 15.43 35.38 14.88
N VAL A 128 16.19 36.43 15.19
CA VAL A 128 17.36 36.80 14.40
C VAL A 128 18.62 36.17 14.99
N PHE A 129 19.49 35.66 14.12
CA PHE A 129 20.78 35.06 14.48
C PHE A 129 21.92 35.72 13.69
N ASP A 130 23.11 35.78 14.29
CA ASP A 130 24.26 36.45 13.68
C ASP A 130 24.83 35.62 12.51
N THR A 131 24.98 34.30 12.69
CA THR A 131 25.56 33.40 11.68
C THR A 131 24.67 32.19 11.36
N LYS A 132 24.95 31.54 10.21
CA LYS A 132 24.30 30.28 9.82
C LYS A 132 24.57 29.16 10.84
N ASP A 133 25.75 29.16 11.48
CA ASP A 133 26.13 28.16 12.47
C ASP A 133 25.38 28.34 13.78
N ASP A 134 25.12 29.58 14.20
CA ASP A 134 24.32 29.87 15.41
C ASP A 134 22.87 29.41 15.25
N LEU A 135 22.29 29.66 14.07
CA LEU A 135 20.98 29.13 13.70
C LEU A 135 20.96 27.59 13.78
N GLN A 136 21.98 26.95 13.24
CA GLN A 136 22.09 25.50 13.26
C GLN A 136 22.25 24.96 14.70
N ALA A 137 23.05 25.62 15.53
CA ALA A 137 23.23 25.28 16.93
C ALA A 137 21.93 25.47 17.74
N ALA A 138 21.16 26.52 17.45
CA ALA A 138 19.84 26.74 18.05
C ALA A 138 18.84 25.64 17.66
N TYR A 139 18.81 25.25 16.38
CA TYR A 139 18.01 24.12 15.90
C TYR A 139 18.38 22.81 16.59
N TRP A 140 19.68 22.53 16.76
CA TRP A 140 20.12 21.32 17.47
C TRP A 140 19.76 21.33 18.97
N ARG A 141 19.63 22.52 19.58
CA ARG A 141 19.23 22.65 20.98
C ARG A 141 17.74 22.46 21.18
N ASP A 142 16.92 23.07 20.33
CA ASP A 142 15.47 22.93 20.34
C ASP A 142 14.88 22.93 18.91
N PRO A 143 14.70 21.73 18.31
CA PRO A 143 14.19 21.61 16.95
C PRO A 143 12.80 22.17 16.75
N TYR A 144 11.96 22.23 17.79
CA TYR A 144 10.57 22.70 17.66
C TYR A 144 10.45 24.23 17.66
N SER A 145 11.49 24.94 18.10
CA SER A 145 11.51 26.40 18.16
C SER A 145 11.74 27.08 16.80
N VAL A 146 12.27 26.35 15.80
CA VAL A 146 12.62 26.87 14.47
C VAL A 146 11.90 26.07 13.39
N PRO A 147 10.63 26.39 13.07
CA PRO A 147 9.89 25.70 12.02
C PRO A 147 10.32 26.14 10.61
N LEU A 148 10.61 27.44 10.42
CA LEU A 148 11.10 28.03 9.17
C LEU A 148 12.26 28.98 9.44
N ALA A 149 13.18 29.06 8.49
CA ALA A 149 14.28 30.02 8.52
C ALA A 149 14.48 30.70 7.16
N VAL A 150 14.79 31.99 7.17
CA VAL A 150 15.24 32.77 6.01
C VAL A 150 16.70 33.13 6.22
N ILE A 151 17.54 32.84 5.24
CA ILE A 151 18.96 33.13 5.29
C ILE A 151 19.30 34.01 4.10
N PHE A 152 19.61 35.27 4.36
CA PHE A 152 20.14 36.17 3.34
C PHE A 152 21.62 35.84 3.09
N GLU A 153 22.01 35.76 1.82
CA GLU A 153 23.43 35.57 1.46
C GLU A 153 24.24 36.83 1.80
N ASP A 154 23.66 37.99 1.51
CA ASP A 154 24.26 39.29 1.78
C ASP A 154 23.68 39.94 3.04
N SER A 155 24.53 40.66 3.77
CA SER A 155 24.14 41.42 4.97
C SER A 155 23.25 42.65 4.67
N LYS A 156 23.00 42.95 3.39
CA LYS A 156 22.32 44.16 2.89
C LYS A 156 21.17 43.83 1.92
N PRO A 157 20.06 43.25 2.41
CA PRO A 157 18.94 42.81 1.56
C PRO A 157 18.22 43.97 0.85
N ILE A 158 18.37 45.20 1.34
CA ILE A 158 17.72 46.39 0.76
C ILE A 158 18.58 46.98 -0.35
N SER A 159 19.87 47.19 -0.10
CA SER A 159 20.75 47.93 -1.00
C SER A 159 21.25 47.10 -2.19
N GLN A 160 21.34 45.78 -2.04
CA GLN A 160 21.86 44.86 -3.07
C GLN A 160 20.73 44.04 -3.71
N HIS A 161 21.11 43.18 -4.66
CA HIS A 161 20.19 42.19 -5.21
C HIS A 161 19.79 41.19 -4.12
N LEU A 162 18.50 40.87 -4.05
CA LEU A 162 17.97 40.03 -2.99
C LEU A 162 18.30 38.55 -3.27
N LEU A 163 19.31 38.03 -2.57
CA LEU A 163 19.68 36.61 -2.58
C LEU A 163 19.40 35.99 -1.21
N TYR A 164 18.53 34.98 -1.19
CA TYR A 164 18.13 34.32 0.04
C TYR A 164 17.84 32.83 -0.15
N GLU A 165 18.04 32.08 0.93
CA GLU A 165 17.70 30.67 1.08
C GLU A 165 16.56 30.56 2.11
N ILE A 166 15.47 29.88 1.77
CA ILE A 166 14.47 29.46 2.77
C ILE A 166 14.78 28.02 3.18
N ARG A 167 14.90 27.80 4.49
CA ARG A 167 15.04 26.46 5.07
C ARG A 167 13.79 26.10 5.86
N THR A 168 13.31 24.90 5.64
CA THR A 168 12.17 24.30 6.32
C THR A 168 12.64 23.19 7.24
N ASN A 169 11.97 23.04 8.37
CA ASN A 169 12.33 22.03 9.35
C ASN A 169 11.77 20.65 8.97
N PRO A 170 12.61 19.60 8.87
CA PRO A 170 12.17 18.24 8.52
C PRO A 170 11.18 17.61 9.51
N SER A 171 11.09 18.13 10.73
CA SER A 171 10.17 17.63 11.76
C SER A 171 8.72 18.06 11.52
N TYR A 172 8.50 19.04 10.64
CA TYR A 172 7.19 19.56 10.27
C TYR A 172 6.85 19.20 8.81
N THR A 173 5.77 19.76 8.30
CA THR A 173 5.40 19.65 6.88
C THR A 173 6.50 20.26 6.01
N ASN A 174 7.24 19.39 5.30
CA ASN A 174 8.32 19.81 4.43
C ASN A 174 7.88 19.78 2.96
N PRO A 175 8.23 20.80 2.16
CA PRO A 175 8.08 20.72 0.71
C PRO A 175 8.86 19.51 0.13
N PRO A 176 8.40 18.95 -1.00
CA PRO A 176 9.13 17.90 -1.70
C PRO A 176 10.49 18.43 -2.20
N SER A 177 11.40 17.52 -2.52
CA SER A 177 12.74 17.89 -2.99
C SER A 177 12.66 18.71 -4.29
N PRO A 178 13.45 19.79 -4.43
CA PRO A 178 13.54 20.56 -5.68
C PRO A 178 14.00 19.74 -6.89
N THR A 179 14.63 18.57 -6.67
CA THR A 179 15.06 17.66 -7.72
C THR A 179 13.89 16.87 -8.34
N GLU A 180 12.76 16.77 -7.64
CA GLU A 180 11.59 16.01 -8.07
C GLU A 180 10.57 16.95 -8.73
N LEU A 181 10.69 17.11 -10.05
CA LEU A 181 9.79 18.00 -10.81
C LEU A 181 8.37 17.44 -10.98
N TYR A 182 8.22 16.12 -10.95
CA TYR A 182 6.96 15.44 -11.27
C TYR A 182 6.60 14.44 -10.18
N SER A 183 5.34 14.48 -9.73
CA SER A 183 4.75 13.44 -8.89
C SER A 183 4.04 12.40 -9.76
N ALA A 184 3.80 11.19 -9.22
CA ALA A 184 3.11 10.16 -9.99
C ALA A 184 1.70 10.64 -10.41
N PRO A 185 1.20 10.27 -11.61
CA PRO A 185 -0.09 10.75 -12.11
C PRO A 185 -1.30 10.41 -11.23
N VAL A 186 -1.16 9.42 -10.34
CA VAL A 186 -2.15 9.02 -9.33
C VAL A 186 -2.27 10.01 -8.17
N THR A 187 -1.23 10.79 -7.87
CA THR A 187 -1.19 11.72 -6.73
C THR A 187 -2.11 12.92 -6.92
N CYS A 188 -2.53 13.52 -5.80
CA CYS A 188 -3.51 14.60 -5.75
C CYS A 188 -4.86 14.20 -6.38
N ARG A 189 -5.24 12.92 -6.31
CA ARG A 189 -6.51 12.41 -6.85
C ARG A 189 -7.43 11.87 -5.74
N LYS A 190 -8.05 12.77 -4.96
CA LYS A 190 -9.03 12.52 -3.88
C LYS A 190 -8.52 11.58 -2.76
N ASP A 191 -8.98 11.83 -1.53
CA ASP A 191 -8.73 10.96 -0.38
C ASP A 191 -9.45 9.61 -0.50
N THR A 192 -8.90 8.71 -1.31
CA THR A 192 -9.12 7.29 -1.14
C THR A 192 -7.89 6.71 -0.44
N SER A 193 -7.83 6.88 0.88
CA SER A 193 -6.89 6.12 1.71
C SER A 193 -7.36 4.67 1.73
N HIS A 194 -6.92 3.88 0.74
CA HIS A 194 -7.11 2.44 0.81
C HIS A 194 -6.09 1.90 1.83
N TRP A 195 -6.54 1.12 2.82
CA TRP A 195 -5.68 0.59 3.90
C TRP A 195 -4.46 -0.20 3.38
N LEU A 196 -4.56 -0.74 2.16
CA LEU A 196 -3.48 -1.47 1.49
C LEU A 196 -2.42 -0.57 0.82
N GLY A 197 -2.66 0.74 0.69
CA GLY A 197 -1.72 1.70 0.10
C GLY A 197 -0.40 1.79 0.88
N GLY A 198 -0.48 1.72 2.21
CA GLY A 198 0.70 1.70 3.09
C GLY A 198 1.42 0.35 3.13
N VAL A 199 0.76 -0.75 2.78
CA VAL A 199 1.33 -2.11 2.85
C VAL A 199 2.04 -2.51 1.55
N LEU A 200 1.53 -2.05 0.39
CA LEU A 200 2.06 -2.40 -0.93
C LEU A 200 2.85 -1.26 -1.60
N SER A 201 3.15 -0.17 -0.89
CA SER A 201 3.75 1.05 -1.46
C SER A 201 3.00 1.55 -2.70
N ILE A 202 1.68 1.39 -2.71
CA ILE A 202 0.83 1.86 -3.80
C ILE A 202 0.37 3.26 -3.42
N GLU A 203 0.75 4.26 -4.19
CA GLU A 203 0.23 5.62 -4.01
C GLU A 203 -1.26 5.63 -4.37
N THR A 204 -2.12 5.71 -3.36
CA THR A 204 -3.59 5.62 -3.53
C THR A 204 -4.23 6.97 -3.84
N GLY A 205 -3.44 7.97 -4.23
CA GLY A 205 -3.90 9.28 -4.69
C GLY A 205 -4.32 10.28 -3.61
N GLY A 206 -4.35 9.87 -2.33
CA GLY A 206 -4.71 10.75 -1.20
C GLY A 206 -3.61 11.76 -0.83
N SER A 207 -2.34 11.42 -1.05
CA SER A 207 -1.23 12.36 -0.82
C SER A 207 -1.07 13.31 -2.00
N CYS A 208 -0.94 14.61 -1.70
CA CYS A 208 -0.58 15.63 -2.67
C CYS A 208 0.69 16.36 -2.23
N PRO A 209 1.88 15.94 -2.71
CA PRO A 209 3.15 16.55 -2.30
C PRO A 209 3.22 18.04 -2.59
N VAL A 210 2.58 18.51 -3.66
CA VAL A 210 2.56 19.93 -4.05
C VAL A 210 1.92 20.80 -2.97
N ASN A 211 0.88 20.31 -2.30
CA ASN A 211 0.22 21.04 -1.21
C ASN A 211 1.14 21.27 -0.01
N ASN A 212 2.24 20.52 0.13
CA ASN A 212 3.20 20.77 1.19
C ASN A 212 3.88 22.13 1.04
N TYR A 213 4.01 22.68 -0.18
CA TYR A 213 4.51 24.06 -0.37
C TYR A 213 3.56 25.11 0.22
N LEU A 214 2.25 24.83 0.22
CA LEU A 214 1.23 25.68 0.82
C LEU A 214 1.20 25.52 2.36
N HIS A 215 1.09 24.28 2.84
CA HIS A 215 0.95 23.98 4.26
C HIS A 215 2.24 24.18 5.07
N SER A 216 3.42 24.13 4.44
CA SER A 216 4.68 24.45 5.11
C SER A 216 4.85 25.95 5.37
N GLY A 217 4.08 26.82 4.71
CA GLY A 217 4.26 28.28 4.77
C GLY A 217 5.42 28.79 3.91
N PHE A 218 6.10 27.90 3.17
CA PHE A 218 7.19 28.27 2.26
C PHE A 218 6.75 29.32 1.23
N LEU A 219 5.64 29.09 0.54
CA LEU A 219 5.13 30.01 -0.49
C LEU A 219 4.73 31.37 0.09
N ALA A 220 4.14 31.37 1.28
CA ALA A 220 3.76 32.61 1.95
C ALA A 220 4.98 33.43 2.33
N LEU A 221 6.01 32.78 2.89
CA LEU A 221 7.24 33.45 3.28
C LEU A 221 7.97 34.01 2.05
N GLN A 222 8.08 33.23 0.98
CA GLN A 222 8.67 33.64 -0.29
C GLN A 222 7.97 34.89 -0.85
N MET A 223 6.63 34.87 -0.92
CA MET A 223 5.89 36.03 -1.44
C MET A 223 6.01 37.27 -0.56
N ILE A 224 5.96 37.14 0.78
CA ILE A 224 6.07 38.31 1.65
C ILE A 224 7.48 38.92 1.50
N VAL A 225 8.53 38.11 1.42
CA VAL A 225 9.91 38.57 1.20
C VAL A 225 10.03 39.29 -0.15
N ASP A 226 9.57 38.67 -1.23
CA ASP A 226 9.66 39.22 -2.59
C ASP A 226 8.85 40.53 -2.74
N ILE A 227 7.61 40.55 -2.25
CA ILE A 227 6.77 41.75 -2.31
C ILE A 227 7.34 42.86 -1.43
N THR A 228 7.92 42.54 -0.27
CA THR A 228 8.58 43.53 0.58
C THR A 228 9.73 44.19 -0.18
N LYS A 229 10.54 43.41 -0.90
CA LYS A 229 11.61 43.95 -1.74
C LYS A 229 11.08 44.80 -2.88
N ILE A 230 10.05 44.34 -3.61
CA ILE A 230 9.41 45.12 -4.67
C ILE A 230 8.90 46.47 -4.14
N ARG A 231 8.29 46.48 -2.95
CA ARG A 231 7.79 47.69 -2.29
C ARG A 231 8.92 48.67 -1.95
N LEU A 232 10.03 48.15 -1.42
CA LEU A 232 11.20 48.95 -1.07
C LEU A 232 11.88 49.54 -2.30
N ASP A 233 12.05 48.76 -3.36
CA ASP A 233 12.71 49.20 -4.60
C ASP A 233 11.85 50.20 -5.39
N THR A 234 10.52 50.03 -5.36
CA THR A 234 9.58 50.95 -6.03
C THR A 234 9.37 52.24 -5.24
N GLY A 235 9.63 52.22 -3.92
CA GLY A 235 9.33 53.34 -3.02
C GLY A 235 7.83 53.65 -2.85
N ASN A 236 6.96 52.77 -3.34
CA ASN A 236 5.50 52.95 -3.29
C ASN A 236 4.92 52.27 -2.04
N THR A 237 4.47 53.07 -1.08
CA THR A 237 3.87 52.56 0.16
C THR A 237 2.45 52.02 -0.03
N ASP A 238 1.78 52.35 -1.13
CA ASP A 238 0.37 52.01 -1.38
C ASP A 238 0.20 50.68 -2.12
N LEU A 239 1.28 49.91 -2.27
CA LEU A 239 1.24 48.59 -2.88
C LEU A 239 0.45 47.63 -1.98
N THR A 240 -0.80 47.36 -2.38
CA THR A 240 -1.67 46.39 -1.73
C THR A 240 -1.42 45.00 -2.29
N VAL A 241 -1.32 44.02 -1.40
CA VAL A 241 -1.14 42.62 -1.80
C VAL A 241 -2.52 42.03 -2.11
N PRO A 242 -2.76 41.54 -3.33
CA PRO A 242 -4.03 40.89 -3.65
C PRO A 242 -4.16 39.56 -2.90
N ASP A 243 -5.41 39.08 -2.76
CA ASP A 243 -5.66 37.73 -2.25
C ASP A 243 -5.23 36.69 -3.29
N ILE A 244 -4.13 36.00 -3.04
CA ILE A 244 -3.56 35.00 -3.94
C ILE A 244 -3.97 33.61 -3.46
N LYS A 245 -4.75 32.92 -4.30
CA LYS A 245 -5.23 31.56 -4.07
C LYS A 245 -4.52 30.59 -4.98
N LEU A 246 -4.20 29.42 -4.44
CA LEU A 246 -3.60 28.34 -5.21
C LEU A 246 -4.69 27.41 -5.74
N GLU A 247 -4.66 27.17 -7.04
CA GLU A 247 -5.63 26.33 -7.73
C GLU A 247 -4.90 25.29 -8.59
N MET A 248 -5.27 24.03 -8.41
CA MET A 248 -4.71 22.94 -9.21
C MET A 248 -5.44 22.82 -10.55
N PHE A 249 -4.67 22.64 -11.61
CA PHE A 249 -5.20 22.38 -12.93
C PHE A 249 -5.94 21.03 -13.00
N PRO A 250 -6.97 20.93 -13.85
CA PRO A 250 -7.68 19.67 -14.10
C PRO A 250 -6.73 18.59 -14.62
N LYS A 251 -7.04 17.33 -14.32
CA LYS A 251 -6.25 16.16 -14.71
C LYS A 251 -7.10 15.19 -15.52
N GLU A 252 -6.56 14.70 -16.63
CA GLU A 252 -7.23 13.70 -17.47
C GLU A 252 -7.49 12.38 -16.74
N ALA A 253 -8.36 11.53 -17.27
CA ALA A 253 -8.55 10.18 -16.74
C ALA A 253 -7.23 9.40 -16.78
N PHE A 254 -6.94 8.64 -15.73
CA PHE A 254 -5.69 7.90 -15.61
C PHE A 254 -5.94 6.47 -15.15
N THR A 255 -5.32 5.52 -15.82
CA THR A 255 -5.35 4.11 -15.45
C THR A 255 -3.98 3.73 -14.92
N ALA A 256 -3.90 3.30 -13.67
CA ALA A 256 -2.62 3.01 -13.03
C ALA A 256 -1.94 1.75 -13.56
N ASP A 257 -0.63 1.84 -13.77
CA ASP A 257 0.18 0.80 -14.37
C ASP A 257 0.32 -0.46 -13.50
N TRP A 258 0.08 -0.37 -12.20
CA TRP A 258 0.11 -1.53 -11.31
C TRP A 258 -0.90 -2.62 -11.74
N MET A 259 -1.97 -2.26 -12.45
CA MET A 259 -2.89 -3.23 -13.07
C MET A 259 -2.18 -4.17 -14.05
N LEU A 260 -1.14 -3.71 -14.73
CA LEU A 260 -0.35 -4.54 -15.65
C LEU A 260 0.36 -5.68 -14.91
N ALA A 261 0.90 -5.41 -13.71
CA ALA A 261 1.52 -6.45 -12.89
C ALA A 261 0.49 -7.52 -12.47
N PHE A 262 -0.70 -7.11 -12.02
CA PHE A 262 -1.76 -8.06 -11.66
C PHE A 262 -2.28 -8.86 -12.86
N ARG A 263 -2.29 -8.30 -14.07
CA ARG A 263 -2.66 -9.05 -15.28
C ARG A 263 -1.75 -10.25 -15.56
N VAL A 264 -0.48 -10.20 -15.13
CA VAL A 264 0.46 -11.33 -15.28
C VAL A 264 0.38 -12.29 -14.09
N VAL A 265 0.24 -11.73 -12.88
CA VAL A 265 0.24 -12.49 -11.63
C VAL A 265 -1.03 -13.33 -11.47
N ILE A 266 -2.21 -12.81 -11.84
CA ILE A 266 -3.49 -13.52 -11.69
C ILE A 266 -3.52 -14.83 -12.50
N PRO A 267 -3.18 -14.87 -13.81
CA PRO A 267 -3.11 -16.12 -14.56
C PRO A 267 -2.11 -17.12 -13.98
N LEU A 268 -0.95 -16.67 -13.49
CA LEU A 268 0.05 -17.54 -12.87
C LEU A 268 -0.51 -18.23 -11.63
N PHE A 269 -1.14 -17.48 -10.73
CA PHE A 269 -1.80 -18.06 -9.56
C PHE A 269 -2.99 -18.97 -9.95
N MET A 270 -3.70 -18.65 -11.04
CA MET A 270 -4.75 -19.53 -11.59
C MET A 270 -4.18 -20.89 -12.03
N VAL A 271 -3.04 -20.89 -12.72
CA VAL A 271 -2.36 -22.12 -13.12
C VAL A 271 -1.87 -22.91 -11.91
N LEU A 272 -1.32 -22.24 -10.90
CA LEU A 272 -0.91 -22.89 -9.66
C LEU A 272 -2.09 -23.54 -8.93
N ALA A 273 -3.23 -22.87 -8.83
CA ALA A 273 -4.44 -23.44 -8.27
C ALA A 273 -4.93 -24.66 -9.09
N LEU A 274 -4.93 -24.56 -10.43
CA LEU A 274 -5.30 -25.66 -11.32
C LEU A 274 -4.34 -26.86 -11.23
N SER A 275 -3.05 -26.63 -10.97
CA SER A 275 -2.04 -27.70 -10.86
C SER A 275 -2.33 -28.66 -9.69
N GLN A 276 -2.94 -28.16 -8.61
CA GLN A 276 -3.29 -29.00 -7.47
C GLN A 276 -4.36 -30.03 -7.84
N PHE A 277 -5.35 -29.64 -8.65
CA PHE A 277 -6.38 -30.57 -9.14
C PHE A 277 -5.78 -31.68 -10.01
N VAL A 278 -4.82 -31.33 -10.87
CA VAL A 278 -4.12 -32.31 -11.74
C VAL A 278 -3.31 -33.29 -10.89
N THR A 279 -2.66 -32.83 -9.83
CA THR A 279 -1.85 -33.67 -8.95
C THR A 279 -2.71 -34.71 -8.22
N TYR A 280 -3.88 -34.34 -7.73
CA TYR A 280 -4.82 -35.29 -7.11
C TYR A 280 -5.35 -36.33 -8.10
N LEU A 281 -5.71 -35.91 -9.32
CA LEU A 281 -6.13 -36.84 -10.37
C LEU A 281 -5.03 -37.88 -10.65
N LEU A 282 -3.77 -37.46 -10.71
CA LEU A 282 -2.65 -38.37 -10.92
C LEU A 282 -2.48 -39.38 -9.77
N ILE A 283 -2.62 -38.94 -8.51
CA ILE A 283 -2.54 -39.83 -7.35
C ILE A 283 -3.64 -40.89 -7.39
N LEU A 284 -4.88 -40.51 -7.73
CA LEU A 284 -6.01 -41.44 -7.85
C LEU A 284 -5.76 -42.50 -8.94
N ILE A 285 -5.31 -42.07 -10.13
CA ILE A 285 -5.01 -43.00 -11.24
C ILE A 285 -3.86 -43.94 -10.86
N VAL A 286 -2.82 -43.45 -10.21
CA VAL A 286 -1.70 -44.29 -9.76
C VAL A 286 -2.16 -45.28 -8.69
N GLY A 287 -2.98 -44.85 -7.73
CA GLY A 287 -3.57 -45.72 -6.71
C GLY A 287 -4.44 -46.83 -7.29
N GLU A 288 -5.30 -46.53 -8.27
CA GLU A 288 -6.10 -47.54 -8.97
C GLU A 288 -5.23 -48.49 -9.81
N LYS A 289 -4.13 -47.98 -10.38
CA LYS A 289 -3.16 -48.77 -11.13
C LYS A 289 -2.38 -49.73 -10.23
N GLU A 290 -1.97 -49.31 -9.04
CA GLU A 290 -1.29 -50.15 -8.04
C GLU A 290 -2.20 -51.29 -7.56
N LYS A 291 -3.49 -51.00 -7.36
CA LYS A 291 -4.51 -52.00 -7.03
C LYS A 291 -4.90 -52.90 -8.21
N LYS A 292 -4.35 -52.67 -9.41
CA LYS A 292 -4.62 -53.42 -10.65
C LYS A 292 -6.12 -53.56 -10.99
N ILE A 293 -6.94 -52.59 -10.59
CA ILE A 293 -8.40 -52.64 -10.78
C ILE A 293 -8.76 -52.75 -12.27
N LYS A 294 -8.00 -52.07 -13.13
CA LYS A 294 -8.14 -52.16 -14.58
C LYS A 294 -7.94 -53.58 -15.11
N GLU A 295 -6.97 -54.32 -14.58
CA GLU A 295 -6.73 -55.71 -14.95
C GLU A 295 -7.83 -56.63 -14.41
N GLY A 296 -8.32 -56.37 -13.19
CA GLY A 296 -9.46 -57.06 -12.59
C GLY A 296 -10.76 -56.90 -13.40
N MET A 297 -11.11 -55.68 -13.81
CA MET A 297 -12.30 -55.41 -14.63
C MET A 297 -12.19 -56.03 -16.03
N LYS A 298 -10.98 -56.12 -16.60
CA LYS A 298 -10.74 -56.79 -17.88
C LYS A 298 -10.97 -58.31 -17.78
N ILE A 299 -10.59 -58.93 -16.66
CA ILE A 299 -10.88 -60.35 -16.39
C ILE A 299 -12.39 -60.58 -16.22
N MET A 300 -13.12 -59.59 -15.71
CA MET A 300 -14.59 -59.59 -15.61
C MET A 300 -15.32 -59.34 -16.94
N GLY A 301 -14.59 -59.11 -18.05
CA GLY A 301 -15.15 -58.93 -19.39
C GLY A 301 -15.60 -57.51 -19.73
N LEU A 302 -15.27 -56.50 -18.91
CA LEU A 302 -15.58 -55.10 -19.20
C LEU A 302 -14.62 -54.49 -20.22
N LYS A 303 -15.15 -53.59 -21.08
CA LYS A 303 -14.37 -52.84 -22.07
C LYS A 303 -13.54 -51.75 -21.40
N ASP A 304 -12.29 -51.57 -21.85
CA ASP A 304 -11.36 -50.54 -21.34
C ASP A 304 -11.92 -49.11 -21.43
N SER A 305 -12.80 -48.85 -22.40
CA SER A 305 -13.49 -47.56 -22.53
C SER A 305 -14.26 -47.18 -21.25
N ILE A 306 -14.96 -48.14 -20.62
CA ILE A 306 -15.82 -47.89 -19.46
C ILE A 306 -14.99 -47.40 -18.26
N PHE A 307 -13.76 -47.90 -18.11
CA PHE A 307 -12.84 -47.48 -17.04
C PHE A 307 -12.51 -45.98 -17.13
N TRP A 308 -12.16 -45.49 -18.32
CA TRP A 308 -11.88 -44.07 -18.54
C TRP A 308 -13.12 -43.19 -18.32
N TRP A 309 -14.30 -43.67 -18.73
CA TRP A 309 -15.56 -42.96 -18.46
C TRP A 309 -15.86 -42.84 -16.96
N VAL A 310 -15.61 -43.89 -16.18
CA VAL A 310 -15.80 -43.85 -14.72
C VAL A 310 -14.85 -42.82 -14.07
N ILE A 311 -13.59 -42.77 -14.49
CA ILE A 311 -12.62 -41.76 -14.01
C ILE A 311 -13.09 -40.34 -14.36
N VAL A 312 -13.54 -40.11 -15.59
CA VAL A 312 -14.02 -38.79 -16.04
C VAL A 312 -15.26 -38.37 -15.26
N VAL A 313 -16.22 -39.28 -15.04
CA VAL A 313 -17.43 -38.98 -14.27
C VAL A 313 -17.11 -38.71 -12.80
N HIS A 314 -16.19 -39.47 -12.19
CA HIS A 314 -15.74 -39.21 -10.82
C HIS A 314 -15.08 -37.83 -10.69
N TYR A 315 -14.23 -37.47 -11.66
CA TYR A 315 -13.59 -36.15 -11.70
C TYR A 315 -14.61 -35.02 -11.89
N LEU A 316 -15.56 -35.15 -12.82
CA LEU A 316 -16.60 -34.15 -13.05
C LEU A 316 -17.48 -33.94 -11.81
N GLN A 317 -17.80 -35.01 -11.08
CA GLN A 317 -18.55 -34.92 -9.83
C GLN A 317 -17.78 -34.13 -8.77
N ARG A 318 -16.48 -34.41 -8.59
CA ARG A 318 -15.63 -33.68 -7.63
C ARG A 318 -15.44 -32.22 -8.02
N PHE A 319 -15.20 -31.95 -9.30
CA PHE A 319 -15.09 -30.58 -9.83
C PHE A 319 -16.38 -29.79 -9.62
N CYS A 320 -17.54 -30.38 -9.93
CA CYS A 320 -18.85 -29.74 -9.76
C CYS A 320 -19.11 -29.36 -8.29
N LEU A 321 -18.83 -30.27 -7.35
CA LEU A 321 -18.96 -30.01 -5.90
C LEU A 321 -18.09 -28.84 -5.43
N ILE A 322 -16.84 -28.77 -5.90
CA ILE A 322 -15.92 -27.68 -5.53
C ILE A 322 -16.40 -26.36 -6.13
N THR A 323 -16.87 -26.34 -7.38
CA THR A 323 -17.42 -25.11 -7.99
C THR A 323 -18.68 -24.62 -7.29
N LEU A 324 -19.58 -25.52 -6.89
CA LEU A 324 -20.78 -25.18 -6.09
C LEU A 324 -20.41 -24.61 -4.71
N CYS A 325 -19.42 -25.20 -4.03
CA CYS A 325 -18.89 -24.67 -2.77
C CYS A 325 -18.24 -23.29 -2.96
N CYS A 326 -17.47 -23.10 -4.03
CA CYS A 326 -16.86 -21.80 -4.32
C CYS A 326 -17.92 -20.74 -4.66
N TRP A 327 -18.96 -21.12 -5.42
CA TRP A 327 -20.01 -20.20 -5.82
C TRP A 327 -20.80 -19.73 -4.60
N SER A 328 -21.24 -20.63 -3.74
CA SER A 328 -21.92 -20.30 -2.48
C SER A 328 -21.09 -19.41 -1.55
N ASN A 329 -19.80 -19.72 -1.36
CA ASN A 329 -18.89 -18.87 -0.57
C ASN A 329 -18.73 -17.47 -1.19
N THR A 330 -18.65 -17.37 -2.51
CA THR A 330 -18.53 -16.09 -3.22
C THR A 330 -19.83 -15.29 -3.12
N THR A 331 -21.01 -15.92 -3.22
CA THR A 331 -22.30 -15.23 -3.08
C THR A 331 -22.49 -14.69 -1.66
N VAL A 332 -22.14 -15.47 -0.64
CA VAL A 332 -22.16 -15.05 0.77
C VAL A 332 -21.17 -13.92 1.04
N TYR A 333 -20.00 -13.94 0.41
CA TYR A 333 -19.03 -12.86 0.53
C TYR A 333 -19.50 -11.58 -0.16
N ILE A 334 -20.09 -11.68 -1.36
CA ILE A 334 -20.64 -10.53 -2.09
C ILE A 334 -21.82 -9.90 -1.34
N THR A 335 -22.70 -10.69 -0.73
CA THR A 335 -23.82 -10.15 0.06
C THR A 335 -23.36 -9.50 1.36
N ASN A 336 -22.28 -9.99 1.96
CA ASN A 336 -21.70 -9.40 3.18
C ASN A 336 -20.91 -8.11 2.88
N VAL A 337 -20.15 -8.09 1.78
CA VAL A 337 -19.49 -6.88 1.27
C VAL A 337 -20.51 -5.83 0.84
N SER A 338 -21.59 -6.22 0.17
CA SER A 338 -22.64 -5.26 -0.23
C SER A 338 -23.34 -4.64 0.98
N THR A 339 -23.58 -5.41 2.07
CA THR A 339 -24.05 -4.83 3.34
C THR A 339 -23.05 -3.83 3.93
N HIS A 340 -21.75 -4.12 3.91
CA HIS A 340 -20.74 -3.16 4.39
C HIS A 340 -20.66 -1.90 3.52
N THR A 341 -20.81 -2.00 2.19
CA THR A 341 -20.81 -0.82 1.28
C THR A 341 -22.11 0.00 1.33
N LEU A 342 -23.24 -0.61 1.69
CA LEU A 342 -24.53 0.09 1.87
C LEU A 342 -24.57 0.88 3.18
N PHE A 343 -23.94 0.39 4.26
CA PHE A 343 -23.86 1.13 5.53
C PHE A 343 -22.87 2.30 5.50
N THR A 344 -21.90 2.33 4.59
CA THR A 344 -20.96 3.47 4.44
C THR A 344 -21.44 4.57 3.49
N ASN A 345 -22.55 4.38 2.76
CA ASN A 345 -23.07 5.35 1.78
C ASN A 345 -24.45 5.95 2.14
N ILE A 346 -24.85 5.91 3.42
CA ILE A 346 -25.96 6.75 3.89
C ILE A 346 -25.36 8.13 4.23
N PRO A 347 -25.66 9.20 3.46
CA PRO A 347 -25.32 10.54 3.91
C PRO A 347 -26.16 10.82 5.16
N PHE A 348 -25.49 10.96 6.31
CA PHE A 348 -26.08 11.67 7.44
C PHE A 348 -26.29 13.12 7.00
N GLY A 349 -27.43 13.37 6.35
CA GLY A 349 -27.98 14.70 6.19
C GLY A 349 -28.29 15.23 7.59
N SER A 350 -27.52 16.21 8.00
CA SER A 350 -27.78 17.07 9.15
C SER A 350 -29.16 17.71 8.98
N ALA A 351 -30.11 17.27 9.79
CA ALA A 351 -31.26 18.07 10.14
C ALA A 351 -30.78 19.19 11.08
N LEU A 352 -30.68 20.40 10.54
CA LEU A 352 -31.08 21.66 11.18
C LEU A 352 -31.18 22.73 10.09
#